data_AF-A0A0G1MFP8-F1
#
_entry.id   AF-A0A0G1MFP8-F1
#
_cell.length_a   1.000
_cell.length_b   1.000
_cell.length_c   1.000
_cell.angle_alpha   90.00
_cell.angle_beta   90.00
_cell.angle_gamma   90.00
#
_symmetry.space_group_name_H-M   'P 1'
#
loop_
_entity.id
_entity.type
_entity.pdbx_description
1 polymer ?
#
loop_
_entity_poly.entity_id
_entity_poly.type
_entity_poly.pdbx_seq_one_letter_code
_entity_poly.pdbx_strand_id
1 'polypeptide(L)'
;MVSKPGEYEVKGVFVYSIHVPLEEKGLADHRIFRFEVEGVHLAHLGALNRALTNNELEELGTIDVLMIPVGGGRVLSPKLASQVIEQIEPRIVMPMVHAVEGLKETLNSVDDFCKALGVCHRESTNKFKLTKRDLPEEDMLVMILERA
;
A
#
# COMPACT_ATOMS: atom_id res chain seq x y z
N MET A 1 9.19 -17.36 -7.82
CA MET A 1 7.92 -17.08 -7.12
C MET A 1 8.22 -17.22 -5.64
N VAL A 2 8.14 -16.13 -4.87
CA VAL A 2 8.35 -16.17 -3.42
C VAL A 2 7.02 -16.60 -2.80
N SER A 3 6.91 -17.86 -2.38
CA SER A 3 5.64 -18.47 -1.95
C SER A 3 5.61 -18.88 -0.48
N LYS A 4 6.66 -18.55 0.30
CA LYS A 4 6.75 -18.84 1.73
C LYS A 4 7.11 -17.56 2.49
N PRO A 5 6.64 -17.39 3.74
CA PRO A 5 7.13 -16.34 4.63
C PRO A 5 8.65 -16.41 4.78
N GLY A 6 9.30 -15.25 4.86
CA GLY A 6 10.75 -15.16 5.00
C GLY A 6 11.36 -14.00 4.21
N GLU A 7 12.68 -13.90 4.34
CA GLU A 7 13.52 -12.91 3.69
C GLU A 7 14.19 -13.55 2.46
N TYR A 8 14.15 -12.85 1.33
CA TYR A 8 14.73 -13.31 0.08
C TYR A 8 15.54 -12.20 -0.54
N GLU A 9 16.75 -12.51 -1.00
CA GLU A 9 17.52 -11.59 -1.83
C GLU A 9 17.50 -12.07 -3.28
N VAL A 10 17.05 -11.22 -4.20
CA VAL A 10 17.02 -11.52 -5.63
C VAL A 10 17.64 -10.35 -6.38
N LYS A 11 18.86 -10.55 -6.90
CA LYS A 11 19.59 -9.53 -7.70
C LYS A 11 19.72 -8.17 -6.98
N GLY A 12 20.02 -8.17 -5.68
CA GLY A 12 20.15 -6.95 -4.88
C GLY A 12 18.82 -6.32 -4.45
N VAL A 13 17.70 -7.03 -4.63
CA VAL A 13 16.38 -6.68 -4.08
C VAL A 13 16.09 -7.59 -2.90
N PHE A 14 15.88 -7.02 -1.72
CA PHE A 14 15.37 -7.78 -0.57
C PHE A 14 13.85 -7.82 -0.63
N VAL A 15 13.27 -8.99 -0.39
CA VAL A 15 11.82 -9.24 -0.36
C VAL A 15 11.48 -9.90 0.96
N TYR A 16 10.54 -9.29 1.68
CA TYR A 16 10.01 -9.77 2.94
C TYR A 16 8.55 -10.14 2.73
N SER A 17 8.18 -11.38 3.04
CA SER A 17 6.80 -11.85 2.98
C SER A 17 6.26 -11.97 4.40
N ILE A 18 5.38 -11.06 4.80
CA ILE A 18 4.79 -11.01 6.14
C ILE A 18 3.39 -11.62 6.09
N HIS A 19 3.12 -12.58 6.98
CA HIS A 19 1.79 -13.20 7.08
C HIS A 19 0.85 -12.29 7.87
N VAL A 20 -0.22 -11.83 7.23
CA VAL A 20 -1.17 -10.87 7.80
C VAL A 20 -2.57 -11.43 7.61
N PRO A 21 -3.11 -12.17 8.59
CA PRO A 21 -4.42 -12.80 8.46
C PRO A 21 -5.51 -11.74 8.34
N LEU A 22 -6.44 -11.97 7.44
CA LEU A 22 -7.63 -11.13 7.25
C LEU A 22 -8.63 -11.36 8.38
N GLU A 23 -9.52 -10.40 8.60
CA GLU A 23 -10.51 -10.46 9.69
C GLU A 23 -11.54 -11.59 9.50
N GLU A 24 -11.91 -11.89 8.25
CA GLU A 24 -12.89 -12.92 7.93
C GLU A 24 -12.23 -14.31 7.90
N LYS A 25 -12.69 -15.19 8.79
CA LYS A 25 -12.23 -16.57 8.90
C LYS A 25 -12.64 -17.36 7.65
N GLY A 26 -11.68 -18.06 7.04
CA GLY A 26 -11.90 -18.89 5.85
C GLY A 26 -11.47 -18.25 4.54
N LEU A 27 -11.03 -16.98 4.57
CA LEU A 27 -10.32 -16.38 3.45
C LEU A 27 -8.94 -17.04 3.26
N ALA A 28 -8.44 -16.98 2.02
CA ALA A 28 -7.12 -17.46 1.70
C ALA A 28 -6.06 -16.76 2.55
N ASP A 29 -5.01 -17.51 2.89
CA ASP A 29 -3.82 -17.03 3.57
C ASP A 29 -3.28 -15.75 2.90
N HIS A 30 -3.35 -14.64 3.64
CA HIS A 30 -3.05 -13.30 3.14
C HIS A 30 -1.66 -12.85 3.61
N ARG A 31 -0.94 -12.20 2.69
CA ARG A 31 0.42 -11.74 2.91
C ARG A 31 0.57 -10.32 2.39
N ILE A 32 1.34 -9.54 3.12
CA ILE A 32 1.86 -8.28 2.64
C ILE A 32 3.33 -8.47 2.28
N PHE A 33 3.79 -7.69 1.33
CA PHE A 33 5.18 -7.75 0.87
C PHE A 33 5.87 -6.44 1.13
N ARG A 34 7.07 -6.50 1.69
CA ARG A 34 8.02 -5.39 1.72
C ARG A 34 9.17 -5.69 0.79
N PHE A 35 9.63 -4.64 0.11
CA PHE A 35 10.77 -4.68 -0.77
C PHE A 35 11.78 -3.63 -0.32
N GLU A 36 13.06 -3.98 -0.36
CA GLU A 36 14.14 -3.01 -0.24
C GLU A 36 14.98 -3.06 -1.52
N VAL A 37 15.06 -1.93 -2.20
CA VAL A 37 15.76 -1.79 -3.47
C VAL A 37 16.50 -0.46 -3.47
N GLU A 38 17.82 -0.50 -3.65
CA GLU A 38 18.66 0.70 -3.73
C GLU A 38 18.44 1.69 -2.56
N GLY A 39 18.15 1.15 -1.37
CA GLY A 39 17.92 1.92 -0.14
C GLY A 39 16.56 2.63 -0.07
N VAL A 40 15.61 2.24 -0.93
CA VAL A 40 14.18 2.60 -0.90
C VAL A 40 13.39 1.41 -0.39
N HIS A 41 12.47 1.66 0.53
CA HIS A 41 11.58 0.66 1.09
C HIS A 41 10.16 0.79 0.52
N LEU A 42 9.64 -0.29 -0.06
CA LEU A 42 8.30 -0.34 -0.62
C LEU A 42 7.47 -1.37 0.12
N ALA A 43 6.18 -1.10 0.32
CA ALA A 43 5.22 -2.09 0.82
C ALA A 43 4.02 -2.24 -0.10
N HIS A 44 3.57 -3.48 -0.28
CA HIS A 44 2.34 -3.83 -0.96
C HIS A 44 1.41 -4.55 0.02
N LEU A 45 0.32 -3.87 0.41
CA LEU A 45 -0.60 -4.37 1.43
C LEU A 45 -1.62 -5.39 0.93
N GLY A 46 -1.63 -5.71 -0.37
CA GLY A 46 -2.47 -6.77 -0.91
C GLY A 46 -3.95 -6.42 -0.79
N ALA A 47 -4.72 -7.34 -0.23
CA ALA A 47 -6.15 -7.22 0.00
C ALA A 47 -6.46 -7.02 1.49
N LEU A 48 -5.57 -6.36 2.23
CA LEU A 48 -5.76 -6.05 3.63
C LEU A 48 -7.16 -5.45 3.87
N ASN A 49 -7.83 -5.89 4.93
CA ASN A 49 -9.20 -5.47 5.26
C ASN A 49 -9.36 -5.00 6.71
N ARG A 50 -8.27 -4.92 7.46
CA ARG A 50 -8.21 -4.45 8.86
C ARG A 50 -6.98 -3.56 9.08
N ALA A 51 -6.94 -2.84 10.20
CA ALA A 51 -5.72 -2.16 10.63
C ALA A 51 -4.58 -3.16 10.91
N LEU A 52 -3.33 -2.68 10.77
CA LEU A 52 -2.15 -3.47 11.13
C LEU A 52 -2.01 -3.53 12.66
N THR A 53 -1.55 -4.68 13.15
CA THR A 53 -1.15 -4.84 14.54
C THR A 53 0.25 -4.28 14.78
N ASN A 54 0.60 -4.01 16.03
CA ASN A 54 1.94 -3.50 16.36
C ASN A 54 3.06 -4.45 15.90
N ASN A 55 2.86 -5.77 16.03
CA ASN A 55 3.84 -6.76 15.57
C ASN A 55 4.01 -6.72 14.05
N GLU A 56 2.92 -6.56 13.29
CA GLU A 56 2.99 -6.46 11.84
C GLU A 56 3.66 -5.16 11.39
N LEU A 57 3.44 -4.06 12.11
CA LEU A 57 4.13 -2.79 11.88
C LEU A 57 5.63 -2.90 12.17
N GLU A 58 5.99 -3.59 13.25
CA GLU A 58 7.39 -3.84 13.60
C GLU A 58 8.10 -4.71 12.55
N GLU A 59 7.45 -5.76 12.07
CA GLU A 59 7.96 -6.59 10.96
C GLU A 59 8.06 -5.81 9.64
N LEU A 60 7.10 -4.90 9.38
CA LEU A 60 7.09 -4.07 8.19
C LEU A 60 8.21 -3.02 8.23
N GLY A 61 8.50 -2.44 9.39
CA GLY A 61 9.52 -1.41 9.54
C GLY A 61 9.24 -0.15 8.71
N THR A 62 10.29 0.59 8.37
CA THR A 62 10.17 1.85 7.61
C THR A 62 9.76 1.59 6.17
N ILE A 63 8.74 2.33 5.71
CA ILE A 63 8.24 2.28 4.33
C ILE A 63 8.30 3.67 3.71
N ASP A 64 8.99 3.80 2.58
CA ASP A 64 9.05 5.05 1.81
C ASP A 64 7.86 5.14 0.84
N VAL A 65 7.50 4.02 0.19
CA VAL A 65 6.43 3.94 -0.80
C VAL A 65 5.41 2.85 -0.42
N LEU A 66 4.17 3.25 -0.19
CA LEU A 66 3.09 2.36 0.24
C LEU A 66 2.06 2.16 -0.88
N MET A 67 1.85 0.92 -1.31
CA MET A 67 0.73 0.52 -2.16
C MET A 67 -0.40 -0.03 -1.29
N ILE A 68 -1.52 0.68 -1.23
CA ILE A 68 -2.60 0.44 -0.26
C ILE A 68 -3.98 0.36 -0.95
N PRO A 69 -4.79 -0.68 -0.69
CA PRO A 69 -6.15 -0.72 -1.22
C PRO A 69 -7.05 0.34 -0.56
N VAL A 70 -7.93 0.99 -1.32
CA VAL A 70 -8.78 2.08 -0.78
C VAL A 70 -10.26 1.99 -1.20
N GLY A 71 -10.66 0.95 -1.92
CA GLY A 71 -12.01 0.84 -2.50
C GLY A 71 -13.11 0.34 -1.56
N GLY A 72 -12.78 -0.09 -0.34
CA GLY A 72 -13.77 -0.64 0.58
C GLY A 72 -14.35 -2.00 0.12
N GLY A 73 -15.44 -2.41 0.76
CA GLY A 73 -16.06 -3.72 0.52
C GLY A 73 -15.23 -4.86 1.11
N ARG A 74 -14.42 -5.52 0.27
CA ARG A 74 -13.58 -6.68 0.65
C ARG A 74 -12.16 -6.32 1.08
N VAL A 75 -11.79 -5.05 0.92
CA VAL A 75 -10.48 -4.48 1.30
C VAL A 75 -10.70 -3.26 2.20
N LEU A 76 -9.62 -2.57 2.59
CA LEU A 76 -9.70 -1.34 3.38
C LEU A 76 -10.68 -0.33 2.77
N SER A 77 -11.54 0.21 3.62
CA SER A 77 -12.33 1.41 3.30
C SER A 77 -11.42 2.64 3.25
N PRO A 78 -11.82 3.74 2.58
CA PRO A 78 -11.10 5.01 2.59
C PRO A 78 -10.63 5.46 3.98
N LYS A 79 -11.51 5.33 5.00
CA LYS A 79 -11.23 5.72 6.38
C LYS A 79 -10.25 4.78 7.08
N LEU A 80 -10.35 3.48 6.83
CA LEU A 80 -9.42 2.53 7.43
C LEU A 80 -8.04 2.60 6.75
N ALA A 81 -8.01 2.88 5.45
CA ALA A 81 -6.78 3.14 4.72
C ALA A 81 -6.04 4.37 5.26
N SER A 82 -6.74 5.46 5.60
CA SER A 82 -6.10 6.62 6.22
C SER A 82 -5.49 6.28 7.59
N GLN A 83 -6.16 5.46 8.40
CA GLN A 83 -5.61 4.98 9.68
C GLN A 83 -4.35 4.13 9.48
N VAL A 84 -4.32 3.25 8.48
CA VAL A 84 -3.13 2.45 8.18
C VAL A 84 -1.98 3.33 7.68
N ILE A 85 -2.27 4.40 6.93
CA ILE A 85 -1.26 5.38 6.52
C ILE A 85 -0.69 6.12 7.73
N GLU A 86 -1.53 6.52 8.69
CA GLU A 86 -1.08 7.11 9.96
C GLU A 86 -0.20 6.15 10.79
N GLN A 87 -0.44 4.83 10.70
CA GLN A 87 0.40 3.83 11.38
C GLN A 87 1.78 3.65 10.73
N ILE A 88 1.87 3.82 9.41
CA ILE A 88 3.08 3.52 8.62
C ILE A 88 3.92 4.80 8.37
N GLU A 89 3.27 5.96 8.30
CA GLU A 89 3.86 7.26 7.96
C GLU A 89 4.74 7.24 6.69
N PRO A 90 4.22 6.75 5.54
CA PRO A 90 5.00 6.69 4.31
C PRO A 90 5.19 8.06 3.67
N ARG A 91 6.23 8.21 2.85
CA ARG A 91 6.48 9.43 2.08
C ARG A 91 5.65 9.50 0.80
N ILE A 92 5.36 8.35 0.20
CA ILE A 92 4.54 8.23 -1.01
C ILE A 92 3.47 7.17 -0.79
N VAL A 93 2.22 7.48 -1.15
CA VAL A 93 1.09 6.56 -1.12
C VAL A 93 0.55 6.34 -2.53
N MET A 94 0.42 5.08 -2.92
CA MET A 94 -0.19 4.64 -4.17
C MET A 94 -1.51 3.92 -3.87
N PRO A 95 -2.66 4.58 -4.04
CA PRO A 95 -3.95 3.95 -3.84
C PRO A 95 -4.21 2.89 -4.93
N MET A 96 -4.56 1.68 -4.51
CA MET A 96 -4.95 0.56 -5.37
C MET A 96 -6.37 0.10 -5.05
N VAL A 97 -6.92 -0.80 -5.89
CA VAL A 97 -8.24 -1.44 -5.69
C VAL A 97 -9.33 -0.41 -5.36
N HIS A 98 -9.54 0.55 -6.26
CA HIS A 98 -10.56 1.60 -6.13
C HIS A 98 -11.46 1.62 -7.38
N ALA A 99 -12.53 2.41 -7.33
CA ALA A 99 -13.45 2.56 -8.45
C ALA A 99 -12.75 3.10 -9.70
N VAL A 100 -12.87 2.37 -10.80
CA VAL A 100 -12.41 2.77 -12.12
C VAL A 100 -13.54 2.57 -13.13
N GLU A 101 -13.53 3.34 -14.21
CA GLU A 101 -14.53 3.21 -15.27
C GLU A 101 -14.59 1.78 -15.81
N GLY A 102 -15.81 1.25 -15.98
CA GLY A 102 -16.06 -0.09 -16.49
C GLY A 102 -15.95 -1.22 -15.46
N LEU A 103 -15.62 -0.94 -14.20
CA LEU A 103 -15.66 -1.94 -13.14
C LEU A 103 -17.11 -2.25 -12.70
N LYS A 104 -17.46 -3.54 -12.61
CA LYS A 104 -18.81 -3.98 -12.17
C LYS A 104 -19.00 -3.93 -10.65
N GLU A 105 -17.91 -4.01 -9.90
CA GLU A 105 -17.92 -3.96 -8.44
C GLU A 105 -18.05 -2.51 -7.97
N THR A 106 -18.93 -2.27 -7.00
CA THR A 106 -19.09 -0.94 -6.40
C THR A 106 -18.00 -0.72 -5.36
N LEU A 107 -17.02 0.11 -5.71
CA LEU A 107 -15.91 0.50 -4.84
C LEU A 107 -15.95 2.01 -4.58
N ASN A 108 -15.28 2.45 -3.52
CA ASN A 108 -14.97 3.85 -3.30
C ASN A 108 -13.94 4.37 -4.30
N SER A 109 -14.01 5.66 -4.61
CA SER A 109 -13.05 6.32 -5.52
C SER A 109 -11.80 6.80 -4.77
N VAL A 110 -10.78 7.21 -5.53
CA VAL A 110 -9.62 7.91 -4.96
C VAL A 110 -10.03 9.25 -4.34
N ASP A 111 -11.11 9.88 -4.82
CA ASP A 111 -11.61 11.12 -4.22
C ASP A 111 -12.17 10.88 -2.81
N ASP A 112 -12.88 9.77 -2.60
CA ASP A 112 -13.35 9.39 -1.25
C ASP A 112 -12.18 9.14 -0.30
N PHE A 113 -11.13 8.50 -0.80
CA PHE A 113 -9.87 8.31 -0.09
C PHE A 113 -9.18 9.63 0.27
N CYS A 114 -9.01 10.55 -0.69
CA CYS A 114 -8.43 11.86 -0.41
C CYS A 114 -9.25 12.65 0.61
N LYS A 115 -10.59 12.55 0.60
CA LYS A 115 -11.44 13.18 1.62
C LYS A 115 -11.21 12.60 3.01
N ALA A 116 -11.02 11.27 3.11
CA ALA A 116 -10.73 10.61 4.38
C ALA A 116 -9.33 10.99 4.92
N LEU A 117 -8.36 11.17 4.03
CA LEU A 117 -7.00 11.59 4.35
C LEU A 117 -6.92 13.09 4.75
N GLY A 118 -7.85 13.92 4.28
CA GLY A 118 -7.89 15.35 4.55
C GLY A 118 -6.99 16.13 3.60
N VAL A 119 -5.68 16.19 3.87
CA VAL A 119 -4.70 16.83 2.98
C VAL A 119 -4.22 15.81 1.97
N CYS A 120 -4.59 15.97 0.71
CA CYS A 120 -4.26 15.05 -0.37
C CYS A 120 -3.50 15.79 -1.48
N HIS A 121 -2.17 15.89 -1.37
CA HIS A 121 -1.34 16.36 -2.47
C HIS A 121 -1.19 15.20 -3.48
N ARG A 122 -1.95 15.26 -4.58
CA ARG A 122 -2.02 14.17 -5.55
C ARG A 122 -1.42 14.53 -6.88
N GLU A 123 -0.72 13.57 -7.47
CA GLU A 123 -0.23 13.59 -8.84
C GLU A 123 -0.71 12.33 -9.57
N SER A 124 -0.83 12.41 -10.90
CA SER A 124 -1.17 11.25 -11.72
C SER A 124 -0.17 11.01 -12.85
N THR A 125 0.10 9.74 -13.12
CA THR A 125 1.01 9.33 -14.20
C THR A 125 0.69 7.91 -14.66
N ASN A 126 1.00 7.60 -15.92
CA ASN A 126 0.97 6.23 -16.43
C ASN A 126 2.23 5.43 -16.05
N LYS A 127 3.30 6.11 -15.64
CA LYS A 127 4.56 5.50 -15.26
C LYS A 127 5.26 6.33 -14.21
N PHE A 128 5.53 5.70 -13.08
CA PHE A 128 6.28 6.32 -12.00
C PHE A 128 7.70 5.73 -11.94
N LYS A 129 8.69 6.62 -11.85
CA LYS A 129 10.09 6.28 -11.65
C LYS A 129 10.58 7.13 -10.49
N LEU A 130 11.31 6.53 -9.57
CA LEU A 130 11.87 7.22 -8.43
C LEU A 130 13.23 6.62 -8.07
N THR A 131 14.06 7.45 -7.48
CA THR A 131 15.25 7.07 -6.73
C THR A 131 15.10 7.59 -5.31
N LYS A 132 15.99 7.18 -4.40
CA LYS A 132 15.97 7.65 -3.01
C LYS A 132 15.99 9.18 -2.86
N ARG A 133 16.60 9.90 -3.81
CA ARG A 133 16.70 11.37 -3.79
C ARG A 133 15.41 12.06 -4.23
N ASP A 134 14.53 11.34 -4.90
CA ASP A 134 13.24 11.85 -5.40
C ASP A 134 12.12 11.67 -4.36
N LEU A 135 12.42 11.08 -3.20
CA LEU A 135 11.47 10.90 -2.12
C LEU A 135 11.13 12.26 -1.48
N PRO A 136 9.84 12.60 -1.30
CA PRO A 136 9.44 13.80 -0.57
C PRO A 136 10.04 13.85 0.83
N GLU A 137 10.42 15.04 1.29
CA GLU A 137 10.98 15.26 2.63
C GLU A 137 9.98 15.87 3.61
N GLU A 138 9.02 16.66 3.12
CA GLU A 138 8.06 17.40 3.96
C GLU A 138 6.65 16.80 3.88
N ASP A 139 6.04 16.84 2.69
CA ASP A 139 4.66 16.41 2.50
C ASP A 139 4.56 15.00 1.90
N MET A 140 3.58 14.23 2.39
CA MET A 140 3.24 12.94 1.79
C MET A 140 2.60 13.14 0.40
N LEU A 141 3.16 12.47 -0.61
CA LEU A 141 2.66 12.49 -1.98
C LEU A 141 1.70 11.32 -2.23
N VAL A 142 0.51 11.61 -2.75
CA VAL A 142 -0.41 10.58 -3.26
C VAL A 142 -0.21 10.42 -4.77
N MET A 143 0.40 9.32 -5.18
CA MET A 143 0.69 9.03 -6.59
C MET A 143 -0.35 8.10 -7.19
N ILE A 144 -1.16 8.61 -8.12
CA ILE A 144 -2.21 7.88 -8.82
C ILE A 144 -1.63 7.30 -10.11
N LEU A 145 -1.63 5.97 -10.22
CA LEU A 145 -1.22 5.29 -11.44
C LEU A 145 -2.42 5.13 -12.39
N GLU A 146 -2.35 5.80 -13.53
CA GLU A 146 -3.36 5.71 -14.59
C GLU A 146 -3.10 4.48 -15.48
N ARG A 147 -4.18 3.89 -16.00
CA ARG A 147 -4.07 2.85 -17.01
C ARG A 147 -3.67 3.48 -18.34
N ALA A 148 -2.65 2.93 -18.98
CA ALA A 148 -2.25 3.28 -20.34
C ALA A 148 -3.26 2.79 -21.39
#